data_AF-A0A095AIM5-F1
#
_entry.id   AF-A0A095AIM5-F1
#
_cell.length_a   1.000
_cell.length_b   1.000
_cell.length_c   1.000
_cell.angle_alpha   90.00
_cell.angle_beta   90.00
_cell.angle_gamma   90.00
#
_symmetry.space_group_name_H-M   'P 1'
#
loop_
_entity.id
_entity.type
_entity.pdbx_description
1 polymer ?
#
loop_
_entity_poly.entity_id
_entity_poly.type
_entity_poly.pdbx_seq_one_letter_code
_entity_poly.pdbx_strand_id
1 'polypeptide(L)'
;MISDIRHGGNYANKTSLTERLAMYMHAHTLYSAVRPFGVSVLLGSYENDGPHLFVIEPSGLSFAYFGCAIGKAKQNATTEIEKLKMNDLSPEELIKEAAKIIYTVHDEIKDKNFELDLSWVGANTKGIHQPVPRKLFDEAETFAKQALEEADDLDDEVE
;
A
#
# COMPACT_ATOMS: atom_id res chain seq x y z
N MET A 1 12.82 -17.78 8.25
CA MET A 1 11.63 -17.52 7.43
C MET A 1 11.49 -16.02 7.31
N ILE A 2 12.02 -15.44 6.23
CA ILE A 2 11.69 -14.08 5.79
C ILE A 2 11.06 -14.32 4.43
N SER A 3 9.73 -14.21 4.36
CA SER A 3 8.96 -14.20 3.11
C SER A 3 9.37 -12.97 2.34
N ASP A 4 10.43 -13.12 1.54
CA ASP A 4 11.07 -12.03 0.84
C ASP A 4 10.23 -11.67 -0.40
N ILE A 5 9.33 -10.70 -0.25
CA ILE A 5 8.45 -10.13 -1.29
C ILE A 5 9.27 -9.36 -2.38
N ARG A 6 10.60 -9.30 -2.25
CA ARG A 6 11.49 -8.55 -3.13
C ARG A 6 11.71 -9.27 -4.46
N HIS A 7 11.49 -8.54 -5.56
CA HIS A 7 11.92 -8.97 -6.89
C HIS A 7 13.43 -8.78 -7.06
N GLY A 8 14.16 -9.86 -7.37
CA GLY A 8 15.54 -9.81 -7.84
C GLY A 8 15.60 -9.72 -9.36
N GLY A 9 15.80 -8.52 -9.91
CA GLY A 9 15.96 -8.30 -11.35
C GLY A 9 16.63 -6.96 -11.66
N ASN A 10 17.55 -6.94 -12.63
CA ASN A 10 18.21 -5.72 -13.11
C ASN A 10 17.26 -4.93 -14.04
N TYR A 11 16.79 -3.76 -13.59
CA TYR A 11 15.81 -2.90 -14.29
C TYR A 11 16.46 -1.64 -14.89
N ALA A 12 17.42 -1.77 -15.80
CA ALA A 12 18.21 -0.64 -16.29
C ALA A 12 17.45 0.48 -17.08
N ASN A 13 16.10 0.48 -17.16
CA ASN A 13 15.36 1.56 -17.85
C ASN A 13 13.88 1.77 -17.42
N LYS A 14 13.35 1.02 -16.44
CA LYS A 14 11.93 1.11 -16.00
C LYS A 14 11.74 1.81 -14.65
N THR A 15 12.86 2.12 -14.00
CA THR A 15 12.99 2.72 -12.67
C THR A 15 13.39 4.18 -12.73
N SER A 16 13.39 4.86 -13.89
CA SER A 16 13.97 6.21 -13.99
C SER A 16 13.36 7.20 -12.98
N LEU A 17 12.04 7.18 -12.78
CA LEU A 17 11.43 8.04 -11.76
C LEU A 17 11.81 7.60 -10.33
N THR A 18 11.72 6.31 -10.03
CA THR A 18 12.09 5.73 -8.72
C THR A 18 13.53 6.03 -8.36
N GLU A 19 14.48 5.74 -9.26
CA GLU A 19 15.91 5.99 -9.10
C GLU A 19 16.19 7.49 -8.95
N ARG A 20 15.57 8.35 -9.75
CA ARG A 20 15.78 9.81 -9.63
C ARG A 20 15.28 10.34 -8.29
N LEU A 21 14.12 9.87 -7.82
CA LEU A 21 13.61 10.24 -6.49
C LEU A 21 14.49 9.69 -5.37
N ALA A 22 14.89 8.42 -5.47
CA ALA A 22 15.77 7.75 -4.52
C ALA A 22 17.14 8.46 -4.41
N MET A 23 17.77 8.77 -5.53
CA MET A 23 19.03 9.54 -5.57
C MET A 23 18.86 10.95 -5.02
N TYR A 24 17.73 11.60 -5.31
CA TYR A 24 17.45 12.93 -4.77
C TYR A 24 17.29 12.92 -3.25
N MET A 25 16.59 11.92 -2.70
CA MET A 25 16.48 11.71 -1.25
C MET A 25 17.84 11.38 -0.63
N HIS A 26 18.63 10.51 -1.27
CA HIS A 26 19.98 10.16 -0.84
C HIS A 26 20.90 11.38 -0.76
N ALA A 27 20.84 12.29 -1.73
CA ALA A 27 21.67 13.50 -1.72
C ALA A 27 21.45 14.34 -0.43
N HIS A 28 20.23 14.33 0.12
CA HIS A 28 19.89 15.04 1.36
C HIS A 28 20.38 14.34 2.63
N THR A 29 21.00 13.16 2.52
CA THR A 29 21.69 12.49 3.63
C THR A 29 23.20 12.77 3.64
N LEU A 30 23.76 13.35 2.57
CA LEU A 30 25.20 13.53 2.41
C LEU A 30 25.70 14.91 2.87
N TYR A 31 24.87 15.94 2.77
CA TYR A 31 25.27 17.32 3.07
C TYR A 31 24.71 17.79 4.41
N SER A 32 25.60 18.19 5.34
CA SER A 32 25.22 18.68 6.67
C SER A 32 24.38 19.97 6.65
N ALA A 33 24.36 20.70 5.53
CA ALA A 33 23.59 21.92 5.36
C ALA A 33 22.09 21.69 5.13
N VAL A 34 21.67 20.46 4.82
CA VAL A 34 20.26 20.10 4.58
C VAL A 34 19.84 18.94 5.48
N ARG A 35 18.55 18.89 5.81
CA ARG A 35 18.00 17.80 6.61
C ARG A 35 17.54 16.66 5.67
N PRO A 36 17.77 15.40 6.06
CA PRO A 36 17.17 14.25 5.38
C PRO A 36 15.64 14.33 5.39
N PHE A 37 15.03 13.72 4.38
CA PHE A 37 13.57 13.56 4.33
C PHE A 37 13.10 12.61 5.44
N GLY A 38 12.07 13.01 6.18
CA GLY A 38 11.43 12.18 7.21
C GLY A 38 10.26 11.34 6.69
N VAL A 39 10.24 11.01 5.40
CA VAL A 39 9.12 10.35 4.73
C VAL A 39 9.59 9.18 3.88
N SER A 40 8.76 8.14 3.79
CA SER A 40 8.88 7.10 2.77
C SER A 40 7.81 7.33 1.70
N VAL A 41 8.10 6.94 0.46
CA VAL A 41 7.19 7.12 -0.68
C VAL A 41 6.80 5.77 -1.24
N LEU A 42 5.51 5.55 -1.45
CA LEU A 42 4.98 4.45 -2.27
C LEU A 42 4.72 4.98 -3.68
N LEU A 43 5.23 4.26 -4.68
CA LEU A 43 5.04 4.59 -6.09
C LEU A 43 4.46 3.38 -6.82
N GLY A 44 3.20 3.50 -7.25
CA GLY A 44 2.52 2.52 -8.08
C GLY A 44 2.46 2.98 -9.54
N SER A 45 2.74 2.08 -10.48
CA SER A 45 2.54 2.32 -11.92
C SER A 45 1.96 1.08 -12.60
N TYR A 46 1.39 1.30 -13.79
CA TYR A 46 0.92 0.21 -14.65
C TYR A 46 1.46 0.44 -16.06
N GLU A 47 2.29 -0.49 -16.52
CA GLU A 47 2.95 -0.43 -17.83
C GLU A 47 2.61 -1.66 -18.66
N ASN A 48 3.20 -1.78 -19.86
CA ASN A 48 2.92 -2.86 -20.80
C ASN A 48 3.25 -4.27 -20.27
N ASP A 49 4.16 -4.37 -19.29
CA ASP A 49 4.52 -5.62 -18.61
C ASP A 49 3.76 -5.86 -17.30
N GLY A 50 2.84 -4.96 -16.95
CA GLY A 50 1.93 -5.12 -15.81
C GLY A 50 2.11 -4.07 -14.72
N PRO A 51 1.56 -4.34 -13.51
CA PRO A 51 1.64 -3.44 -12.37
C PRO A 51 3.03 -3.48 -11.72
N HIS A 52 3.51 -2.32 -11.29
CA HIS A 52 4.74 -2.17 -10.51
C HIS A 52 4.46 -1.37 -9.24
N LEU A 53 5.03 -1.80 -8.13
CA LEU A 53 4.95 -1.09 -6.85
C LEU A 53 6.36 -0.96 -6.26
N PHE A 54 6.77 0.27 -6.00
CA PHE A 54 8.06 0.60 -5.39
C PHE A 54 7.86 1.33 -4.06
N VAL A 55 8.76 1.08 -3.12
CA VAL A 55 8.94 1.90 -1.92
C VAL A 55 10.27 2.59 -2.02
N ILE A 56 10.30 3.89 -1.70
CA ILE A 56 11.51 4.67 -1.54
C ILE A 56 11.61 5.09 -0.07
N GLU A 57 12.71 4.76 0.58
CA GLU A 57 12.97 5.08 1.98
C GLU A 57 13.75 6.41 2.13
N PRO A 58 13.68 7.07 3.31
CA PRO A 58 14.47 8.25 3.67
C PRO A 58 15.96 8.19 3.31
N SER A 59 16.55 6.99 3.36
CA SER A 59 17.95 6.72 3.04
C SER A 59 18.29 6.88 1.55
N GLY A 60 17.27 6.93 0.69
CA GLY A 60 17.39 6.84 -0.76
C GLY A 60 17.51 5.41 -1.27
N LEU A 61 17.21 4.40 -0.45
CA LEU A 61 17.02 3.02 -0.93
C LEU A 61 15.64 2.87 -1.56
N SER A 62 15.57 2.12 -2.66
CA SER A 62 14.31 1.77 -3.30
C SER A 62 14.19 0.27 -3.54
N PHE A 63 13.01 -0.29 -3.29
CA PHE A 63 12.72 -1.72 -3.47
C PHE A 63 11.38 -1.94 -4.17
N ALA A 64 11.29 -3.00 -4.97
CA ALA A 64 10.06 -3.45 -5.62
C ALA A 64 9.31 -4.46 -4.73
N TYR A 65 7.98 -4.36 -4.70
CA TYR A 65 7.09 -5.19 -3.88
C TYR A 65 5.87 -5.67 -4.65
N PHE A 66 5.26 -6.78 -4.20
CA PHE A 66 3.90 -7.18 -4.61
C PHE A 66 2.84 -6.48 -3.77
N GLY A 67 3.10 -6.29 -2.47
CA GLY A 67 2.28 -5.52 -1.56
C GLY A 67 3.14 -4.90 -0.47
N CYS A 68 2.79 -3.70 -0.03
CA CYS A 68 3.55 -2.99 0.99
C CYS A 68 2.64 -2.06 1.79
N ALA A 69 3.01 -1.83 3.05
CA ALA A 69 2.45 -0.81 3.91
C ALA A 69 3.56 0.08 4.49
N ILE A 70 3.22 1.33 4.78
CA ILE A 70 4.09 2.30 5.46
C ILE A 70 3.31 2.96 6.62
N GLY A 71 4.03 3.48 7.62
CA GLY A 71 3.43 4.16 8.77
C GLY A 71 3.36 3.30 10.05
N LYS A 72 2.65 3.82 11.07
CA LYS A 72 2.57 3.28 12.44
C LYS A 72 2.11 1.81 12.48
N ALA A 73 1.09 1.48 11.70
CA ALA A 73 0.48 0.14 11.68
C ALA A 73 1.07 -0.79 10.60
N LYS A 74 2.25 -0.47 10.04
CA LYS A 74 2.88 -1.22 8.93
C LYS A 74 2.95 -2.72 9.18
N GLN A 75 3.36 -3.14 10.39
CA GLN A 75 3.55 -4.55 10.70
C GLN A 75 2.23 -5.33 10.60
N ASN A 76 1.17 -4.82 11.23
CA ASN A 76 -0.16 -5.44 11.23
C ASN A 76 -0.74 -5.46 9.80
N ALA A 77 -0.63 -4.35 9.07
CA ALA A 77 -1.11 -4.28 7.69
C ALA A 77 -0.38 -5.26 6.78
N THR A 78 0.94 -5.42 6.95
CA THR A 78 1.74 -6.37 6.17
C THR A 78 1.28 -7.81 6.42
N THR A 79 0.95 -8.18 7.67
CA THR A 79 0.41 -9.49 8.00
C THR A 79 -0.91 -9.78 7.29
N GLU A 80 -1.82 -8.80 7.19
CA GLU A 80 -3.06 -9.00 6.43
C GLU A 80 -2.81 -9.10 4.91
N ILE A 81 -1.91 -8.27 4.38
CA ILE A 81 -1.50 -8.29 2.97
C ILE A 81 -0.93 -9.67 2.58
N GLU A 82 -0.14 -10.31 3.46
CA GLU A 82 0.46 -11.63 3.21
C GLU A 82 -0.58 -12.77 3.14
N LYS A 83 -1.79 -12.59 3.70
CA LYS A 83 -2.87 -13.58 3.60
C LYS A 83 -3.55 -13.57 2.23
N LEU A 84 -3.41 -12.49 1.46
CA LEU A 84 -4.09 -12.30 0.19
C LEU A 84 -3.40 -13.05 -0.96
N LYS A 85 -4.20 -13.73 -1.77
CA LYS A 85 -3.75 -14.28 -3.06
C LYS A 85 -3.98 -13.26 -4.16
N MET A 86 -3.14 -12.23 -4.20
CA MET A 86 -3.34 -11.05 -5.07
C MET A 86 -3.53 -11.37 -6.55
N ASN A 87 -2.88 -12.42 -7.05
CA ASN A 87 -2.98 -12.83 -8.46
C ASN A 87 -4.35 -13.44 -8.84
N ASP A 88 -5.13 -13.86 -7.84
CA ASP A 88 -6.44 -14.49 -8.04
C ASP A 88 -7.59 -13.48 -7.91
N LEU A 89 -7.29 -12.23 -7.52
CA LEU A 89 -8.28 -11.19 -7.23
C LEU A 89 -8.40 -10.18 -8.38
N SER A 90 -9.61 -9.76 -8.66
CA SER A 90 -9.88 -8.63 -9.54
C SER A 90 -9.46 -7.30 -8.89
N PRO A 91 -9.19 -6.24 -9.67
CA PRO A 91 -8.92 -4.90 -9.13
C PRO A 91 -10.00 -4.41 -8.18
N GLU A 92 -11.26 -4.71 -8.46
CA GLU A 92 -12.41 -4.33 -7.63
C GLU A 92 -12.41 -5.06 -6.28
N GLU A 93 -12.04 -6.35 -6.26
CA GLU A 93 -11.89 -7.11 -5.01
C GLU A 93 -10.68 -6.64 -4.21
N LEU A 94 -9.56 -6.32 -4.86
CA LEU A 94 -8.38 -5.78 -4.20
C LEU A 94 -8.67 -4.45 -3.49
N ILE A 95 -9.55 -3.60 -4.05
CA ILE A 95 -9.99 -2.37 -3.39
C ILE A 95 -10.78 -2.67 -2.10
N LYS A 96 -11.64 -3.70 -2.11
CA LYS A 96 -12.40 -4.12 -0.93
C LYS A 96 -11.47 -4.67 0.17
N GLU A 97 -10.52 -5.52 -0.20
CA GLU A 97 -9.51 -6.04 0.74
C GLU A 97 -8.62 -4.91 1.28
N ALA A 98 -8.20 -3.95 0.46
CA ALA A 98 -7.43 -2.80 0.92
C ALA A 98 -8.20 -1.96 1.95
N ALA A 99 -9.50 -1.69 1.71
CA ALA A 99 -10.35 -1.00 2.67
C ALA A 99 -10.46 -1.78 3.98
N LYS A 100 -10.76 -3.09 3.90
CA LYS A 100 -10.83 -3.99 5.07
C LYS A 100 -9.56 -3.93 5.91
N ILE A 101 -8.39 -4.03 5.29
CA ILE A 101 -7.11 -3.96 5.99
C ILE A 101 -6.95 -2.65 6.76
N ILE A 102 -7.31 -1.51 6.16
CA ILE A 102 -7.21 -0.20 6.84
C ILE A 102 -8.11 -0.16 8.08
N TYR A 103 -9.36 -0.62 7.98
CA TYR A 103 -10.27 -0.67 9.13
C TYR A 103 -9.76 -1.63 10.21
N THR A 104 -9.30 -2.84 9.85
CA THR A 104 -8.80 -3.84 10.80
C THR A 104 -7.56 -3.37 11.57
N VAL A 105 -6.66 -2.61 10.94
CA VAL A 105 -5.43 -2.14 11.60
C VAL A 105 -5.58 -0.80 12.29
N HIS A 106 -6.75 -0.17 12.16
CA HIS A 106 -7.06 1.09 12.80
C HIS A 106 -7.38 0.87 14.29
N ASP A 107 -6.81 1.70 15.15
CA ASP A 107 -6.99 1.62 16.60
C ASP A 107 -7.99 2.71 17.03
N GLU A 108 -9.28 2.38 17.04
CA GLU A 108 -10.37 3.33 17.33
C GLU A 108 -10.27 3.98 18.72
N ILE A 109 -9.63 3.28 19.67
CA ILE A 109 -9.43 3.78 21.04
C ILE A 109 -8.46 4.96 21.03
N LYS A 110 -7.41 4.89 20.20
CA LYS A 110 -6.38 5.93 20.12
C LYS A 110 -6.68 6.99 19.06
N ASP A 111 -7.30 6.60 17.95
CA ASP A 111 -7.36 7.38 16.72
C ASP A 111 -8.84 7.60 16.29
N LYS A 112 -9.64 8.29 17.12
CA LYS A 112 -11.11 8.33 17.05
C LYS A 112 -11.78 8.62 15.70
N ASN A 113 -11.13 9.34 14.79
CA ASN A 113 -11.70 9.67 13.48
C ASN A 113 -10.62 9.50 12.42
N PHE A 114 -10.96 8.81 11.33
CA PHE A 114 -10.14 8.78 10.12
C PHE A 114 -11.02 8.91 8.87
N GLU A 115 -10.39 9.34 7.78
CA GLU A 115 -10.98 9.36 6.44
C GLU A 115 -10.25 8.33 5.59
N LEU A 116 -11.00 7.48 4.89
CA LEU A 116 -10.45 6.51 3.97
C LEU A 116 -10.30 7.14 2.58
N ASP A 117 -9.11 7.10 2.02
CA ASP A 117 -8.84 7.49 0.64
C ASP A 117 -8.38 6.28 -0.17
N LEU A 118 -8.99 6.07 -1.34
CA LEU A 118 -8.68 4.96 -2.24
C LEU A 118 -8.44 5.47 -3.66
N SER A 119 -7.34 5.03 -4.25
CA SER A 119 -6.99 5.30 -5.64
C SER A 119 -6.36 4.07 -6.27
N TRP A 120 -6.39 4.00 -7.59
CA TRP A 120 -5.89 2.85 -8.34
C TRP A 120 -5.30 3.25 -9.68
N VAL A 121 -4.47 2.37 -10.20
CA VAL A 121 -3.91 2.43 -11.55
C VAL A 121 -3.81 1.00 -12.07
N GLY A 122 -4.30 0.75 -13.28
CA GLY A 122 -4.35 -0.60 -13.83
C GLY A 122 -4.92 -0.65 -15.23
N ALA A 123 -5.15 -1.86 -15.74
CA ALA A 123 -5.79 -2.09 -17.04
C ALA A 123 -7.18 -1.42 -17.10
N ASN A 124 -7.94 -1.52 -16.01
CA ASN A 124 -9.27 -0.92 -15.83
C ASN A 124 -9.25 0.61 -15.95
N THR A 125 -8.13 1.26 -15.66
CA THR A 125 -7.96 2.71 -15.79
C THR A 125 -7.15 3.12 -17.02
N LYS A 126 -6.85 2.16 -17.91
CA LYS A 126 -5.98 2.36 -19.09
C LYS A 126 -4.60 2.93 -18.72
N GLY A 127 -4.07 2.52 -17.56
CA GLY A 127 -2.78 2.97 -17.04
C GLY A 127 -2.78 4.38 -16.45
N ILE A 128 -3.94 5.04 -16.32
CA ILE A 128 -4.05 6.37 -15.72
C ILE A 128 -4.39 6.23 -14.24
N HIS A 129 -3.58 6.83 -13.37
CA HIS A 129 -3.92 6.90 -11.94
C HIS A 129 -5.13 7.80 -11.73
N GLN A 130 -6.09 7.33 -10.95
CA GLN A 130 -7.30 8.07 -10.63
C GLN A 130 -7.86 7.62 -9.27
N PRO A 131 -8.68 8.46 -8.60
CA PRO A 131 -9.44 8.01 -7.44
C PRO A 131 -10.41 6.88 -7.82
N VAL A 132 -10.73 6.03 -6.85
CA VAL A 132 -11.73 4.97 -7.02
C VAL A 132 -13.11 5.61 -7.26
N PRO A 133 -13.91 5.14 -8.24
CA PRO A 133 -15.25 5.66 -8.46
C PRO A 133 -16.14 5.54 -7.21
N ARG A 134 -16.95 6.57 -6.92
CA ARG A 134 -17.71 6.67 -5.67
C ARG A 134 -18.53 5.42 -5.33
N LYS A 135 -19.17 4.82 -6.33
CA LYS A 135 -19.94 3.58 -6.15
C LYS A 135 -19.08 2.43 -5.58
N LEU A 136 -17.90 2.20 -6.17
CA LEU A 136 -16.99 1.14 -5.72
C LEU A 136 -16.35 1.48 -4.37
N PHE A 137 -16.10 2.77 -4.13
CA PHE A 137 -15.64 3.25 -2.83
C PHE A 137 -16.66 2.91 -1.72
N ASP A 138 -17.94 3.27 -1.91
CA ASP A 138 -19.00 3.02 -0.92
C ASP A 138 -19.20 1.51 -0.67
N GLU A 139 -19.12 0.69 -1.73
CA GLU A 139 -19.16 -0.77 -1.61
C GLU A 139 -17.98 -1.33 -0.80
N ALA A 140 -16.77 -0.81 -1.01
CA ALA A 140 -15.58 -1.23 -0.29
C ALA A 140 -15.60 -0.80 1.19
N GLU A 141 -16.08 0.41 1.46
CA GLU A 141 -16.23 0.92 2.83
C GLU A 141 -17.29 0.11 3.60
N THR A 142 -18.42 -0.20 2.95
CA THR A 142 -19.47 -1.03 3.57
C THR A 142 -18.97 -2.43 3.87
N PHE A 143 -18.26 -3.05 2.92
CA PHE A 143 -17.65 -4.36 3.12
C PHE A 143 -16.65 -4.37 4.28
N ALA A 144 -15.80 -3.35 4.38
CA ALA A 144 -14.81 -3.25 5.45
C ALA A 144 -15.46 -3.12 6.83
N LYS A 145 -16.51 -2.30 6.96
CA LYS A 145 -17.24 -2.13 8.23
C LYS A 145 -17.97 -3.39 8.65
N GLN A 146 -18.64 -4.08 7.72
CA GLN A 146 -19.31 -5.35 8.00
C GLN A 146 -18.32 -6.42 8.46
N ALA A 147 -17.17 -6.51 7.81
CA ALA A 147 -16.13 -7.47 8.19
C ALA A 147 -15.51 -7.19 9.57
N LEU A 148 -15.57 -5.93 10.03
CA LEU A 148 -15.11 -5.55 11.38
C LEU A 148 -16.17 -5.90 12.43
N GLU A 149 -17.44 -5.55 12.20
CA GLU A 149 -18.56 -5.93 13.09
C GLU A 149 -18.66 -7.45 13.27
N GLU A 150 -18.55 -8.23 12.18
CA GLU A 150 -18.58 -9.70 12.24
C GLU A 150 -17.41 -10.28 13.04
N ALA A 151 -16.24 -9.62 13.05
CA ALA A 151 -15.09 -10.07 13.83
C ALA A 151 -15.26 -9.78 15.33
N ASP A 152 -15.81 -8.61 15.66
CA ASP A 152 -16.09 -8.22 17.04
C ASP A 152 -17.19 -9.10 17.67
N ASP A 153 -18.27 -9.39 16.93
CA ASP A 153 -19.36 -10.27 17.40
C ASP A 153 -18.85 -11.69 17.71
N LEU A 154 -17.92 -12.20 16.89
CA LEU A 154 -17.33 -13.53 17.11
C LEU A 154 -16.47 -13.57 18.38
N ASP A 155 -15.75 -12.50 18.70
CA ASP A 155 -14.93 -12.44 19.92
C ASP A 155 -15.81 -12.38 21.18
N ASP A 156 -16.99 -11.76 21.11
CA ASP A 156 -17.96 -11.69 22.22
C ASP A 156 -18.72 -13.02 22.46
N GLU A 157 -18.87 -13.89 21.45
CA GLU A 157 -19.54 -15.20 21.60
C GLU A 157 -18.64 -16.28 22.24
N VAL A 158 -17.33 -16.06 22.35
CA VAL A 158 -16.37 -17.03 22.91
C VAL A 158 -16.02 -16.80 24.40
N GLU A 159 -16.59 -15.77 25.05
CA GLU A 159 -16.51 -15.54 26.51
C GLU A 159 -17.65 -16.20 27.31
#